data_AF-A0A674JT05-F1
#
_entry.id   AF-A0A674JT05-F1
#
_cell.length_a   1.000
_cell.length_b   1.000
_cell.length_c   1.000
_cell.angle_alpha   90.00
_cell.angle_beta   90.00
_cell.angle_gamma   90.00
#
_symmetry.space_group_name_H-M   'P 1'
#
loop_
_entity.id
_entity.type
_entity.pdbx_description
1 polymer ?
#
loop_
_entity_poly.entity_id
_entity_poly.type
_entity_poly.pdbx_seq_one_letter_code
_entity_poly.pdbx_strand_id
1 'polypeptide(L)'
;MRTQTRSALHSSPLSAGGCEIIHPPRDGGIRYRGLTPDQVQTVHFLPFDYEIEYVCRPDREIVGPKVRKCLPNGTWTEMGHASRCLRTCPKIHLSLENGQAVPRGMERVPVEGTWVEYHCNPGFRLVGSARSNCTKVGSWSFPKPICERESGSVCVGLWGEGPVGQGPWGGPGSVCGGLWGEGYVGQGPFGSPESMCGGL
;
A
#
# COMPACT_ATOMS: atom_id res chain seq x y z
N MET A 1 -36.98 18.75 -60.46
CA MET A 1 -35.52 18.67 -60.15
C MET A 1 -35.32 18.36 -58.68
N ARG A 2 -35.48 17.10 -58.26
CA ARG A 2 -35.07 16.59 -56.95
C ARG A 2 -34.87 15.09 -57.06
N THR A 3 -33.62 14.66 -57.09
CA THR A 3 -33.21 13.30 -56.70
C THR A 3 -31.76 13.40 -56.25
N GLN A 4 -31.56 13.70 -54.96
CA GLN A 4 -30.34 13.31 -54.26
C GLN A 4 -30.63 11.98 -53.58
N THR A 5 -30.06 10.90 -54.09
CA THR A 5 -29.93 9.63 -53.36
C THR A 5 -28.46 9.43 -53.10
N ARG A 6 -28.01 9.97 -51.97
CA ARG A 6 -26.68 9.69 -51.41
C ARG A 6 -26.91 9.06 -50.04
N SER A 7 -26.72 7.75 -49.97
CA SER A 7 -26.39 7.03 -48.74
C SER A 7 -25.81 5.69 -49.17
N ALA A 8 -24.53 5.70 -49.49
CA ALA A 8 -23.72 4.49 -49.44
C ALA A 8 -23.74 4.04 -47.97
N LEU A 9 -24.60 3.06 -47.68
CA LEU A 9 -24.47 2.25 -46.48
C LEU A 9 -23.11 1.58 -46.60
N HIS A 10 -22.10 2.16 -45.95
CA HIS A 10 -20.91 1.42 -45.57
C HIS A 10 -21.38 0.33 -44.62
N SER A 11 -21.72 -0.83 -45.19
CA SER A 11 -21.74 -2.08 -44.46
C SER A 11 -20.33 -2.28 -43.91
N SER A 12 -20.13 -1.93 -42.66
CA SER A 12 -18.98 -2.41 -41.88
C SER A 12 -18.87 -3.92 -42.12
N PRO A 13 -17.68 -4.45 -42.44
CA PRO A 13 -17.53 -5.88 -42.61
C PRO A 13 -17.94 -6.54 -41.29
N LEU A 14 -18.90 -7.46 -41.39
CA LEU A 14 -19.27 -8.37 -40.32
C LEU A 14 -17.98 -8.87 -39.65
N SER A 15 -17.91 -8.69 -38.33
CA SER A 15 -16.84 -9.17 -37.46
C SER A 15 -16.23 -10.45 -38.02
N ALA A 16 -14.94 -10.38 -38.40
CA ALA A 16 -14.22 -11.49 -38.99
C ALA A 16 -14.05 -12.61 -37.94
N GLY A 17 -15.11 -13.40 -37.70
CA GLY A 17 -15.12 -14.65 -36.93
C GLY A 17 -14.50 -14.64 -35.53
N GLY A 18 -14.24 -13.48 -34.92
CA GLY A 18 -13.37 -13.41 -33.75
C GLY A 18 -13.11 -12.00 -33.23
N CYS A 19 -12.20 -11.91 -32.26
CA CYS A 19 -11.79 -10.66 -31.63
C CYS A 19 -10.42 -10.23 -32.15
N GLU A 20 -10.24 -8.93 -32.37
CA GLU A 20 -8.95 -8.36 -32.73
C GLU A 20 -7.88 -8.72 -31.68
N ILE A 21 -6.67 -9.06 -32.12
CA ILE A 21 -5.58 -9.42 -31.22
C ILE A 21 -5.20 -8.23 -30.32
N ILE A 22 -5.15 -8.45 -29.02
CA ILE A 22 -4.65 -7.44 -28.07
C ILE A 22 -3.13 -7.52 -28.07
N HIS A 23 -2.41 -6.43 -28.35
CA HIS A 23 -0.95 -6.42 -28.27
C HIS A 23 -0.42 -6.41 -26.83
N PRO A 24 0.76 -7.01 -26.56
CA PRO A 24 1.35 -7.07 -25.23
C PRO A 24 1.60 -5.69 -24.60
N PRO A 25 1.38 -5.52 -23.28
CA PRO A 25 1.70 -4.28 -22.59
C PRO A 25 3.23 -4.10 -22.44
N ARG A 26 3.71 -2.85 -22.41
CA ARG A 26 5.15 -2.50 -22.32
C ARG A 26 5.91 -3.16 -21.15
N ASP A 27 5.23 -3.35 -20.01
CA ASP A 27 5.78 -3.89 -18.77
C ASP A 27 5.44 -5.37 -18.52
N GLY A 28 4.89 -6.04 -19.54
CA GLY A 28 4.47 -7.44 -19.45
C GLY A 28 4.44 -8.12 -20.82
N GLY A 29 3.66 -9.17 -20.89
CA GLY A 29 3.45 -10.03 -22.03
C GLY A 29 2.02 -10.55 -22.05
N ILE A 30 1.64 -11.18 -23.16
CA ILE A 30 0.40 -11.93 -23.26
C ILE A 30 0.76 -13.33 -23.73
N ARG A 31 0.22 -14.33 -23.04
CA ARG A 31 0.36 -15.73 -23.41
C ARG A 31 -0.82 -16.12 -24.31
N TYR A 32 -0.52 -16.33 -25.58
CA TYR A 32 -1.47 -16.85 -26.56
C TYR A 32 -1.35 -18.36 -26.63
N ARG A 33 -2.38 -19.08 -26.17
CA ARG A 33 -2.34 -20.53 -26.10
C ARG A 33 -2.40 -21.16 -27.49
N GLY A 34 -1.32 -21.83 -27.90
CA GLY A 34 -1.26 -22.56 -29.16
C GLY A 34 -0.82 -21.72 -30.37
N LEU A 35 -0.31 -20.50 -30.13
CA LEU A 35 0.34 -19.68 -31.15
C LEU A 35 1.83 -19.51 -30.84
N THR A 36 2.64 -19.56 -31.88
CA THR A 36 4.07 -19.20 -31.83
C THR A 36 4.26 -17.67 -31.89
N PRO A 37 5.42 -17.15 -31.48
CA PRO A 37 5.71 -15.72 -31.58
C PRO A 37 5.53 -15.13 -32.99
N ASP A 38 5.92 -15.88 -34.03
CA ASP A 38 5.79 -15.43 -35.42
C ASP A 38 4.32 -15.40 -35.87
N GLN A 39 3.53 -16.40 -35.48
CA GLN A 39 2.09 -16.41 -35.76
C GLN A 39 1.37 -15.23 -35.10
N VAL A 40 1.75 -14.86 -33.87
CA VAL A 40 1.20 -13.70 -33.14
C VAL A 40 1.41 -12.38 -33.89
N GLN A 41 2.46 -12.26 -34.70
CA GLN A 41 2.71 -11.04 -35.50
C GLN A 41 1.82 -10.96 -36.75
N THR A 42 1.38 -12.10 -37.26
CA THR A 42 0.59 -12.19 -38.51
C THR A 42 -0.90 -12.35 -38.29
N VAL A 43 -1.33 -12.87 -37.14
CA VAL A 43 -2.74 -13.08 -36.83
C VAL A 43 -3.40 -11.76 -36.44
N HIS A 44 -4.55 -11.47 -37.02
CA HIS A 44 -5.29 -10.23 -36.75
C HIS A 44 -6.51 -10.49 -35.85
N PHE A 45 -7.12 -11.67 -35.98
CA PHE A 45 -8.31 -12.07 -35.23
C PHE A 45 -8.12 -13.42 -34.55
N LEU A 46 -8.54 -13.51 -33.29
CA LEU A 46 -8.57 -14.73 -32.48
C LEU A 46 -10.01 -15.26 -32.41
N PRO A 47 -10.23 -16.59 -32.51
CA PRO A 47 -11.57 -17.14 -32.59
C PRO A 47 -12.39 -16.87 -31.33
N PHE A 48 -13.72 -16.98 -31.43
CA PHE A 48 -14.59 -16.94 -30.26
C PHE A 48 -14.19 -18.00 -29.23
N ASP A 49 -14.46 -17.69 -27.97
CA ASP A 49 -14.04 -18.46 -26.79
C ASP A 49 -12.53 -18.58 -26.57
N TYR A 50 -11.69 -18.00 -27.44
CA TYR A 50 -10.24 -17.97 -27.24
C TYR A 50 -9.87 -17.16 -25.99
N GLU A 51 -8.92 -17.69 -25.22
CA GLU A 51 -8.46 -17.06 -23.98
C GLU A 51 -7.01 -16.61 -24.10
N ILE A 52 -6.74 -15.42 -23.59
CA ILE A 52 -5.40 -14.87 -23.42
C ILE A 52 -5.14 -14.64 -21.94
N GLU A 53 -3.89 -14.85 -21.52
CA GLU A 53 -3.45 -14.58 -20.15
C GLU A 53 -2.37 -13.50 -20.16
N TYR A 54 -2.58 -12.43 -19.39
CA TYR A 54 -1.54 -11.44 -19.14
C TYR A 54 -0.46 -12.00 -18.23
N VAL A 55 0.79 -11.80 -18.61
CA VAL A 55 1.96 -12.23 -17.87
C VAL A 55 2.80 -11.01 -17.56
N CYS A 56 3.10 -10.78 -16.28
CA CYS A 56 3.96 -9.66 -15.88
C CYS A 56 5.43 -10.09 -15.82
N ARG A 57 6.33 -9.12 -16.01
CA ARG A 57 7.75 -9.31 -15.69
C ARG A 57 7.94 -9.62 -14.19
N PRO A 58 9.11 -10.17 -13.79
CA PRO A 58 9.44 -10.34 -12.37
C PRO A 58 9.24 -9.06 -11.54
N ASP A 59 8.95 -9.23 -10.25
CA ASP A 59 8.71 -8.16 -9.27
C ASP A 59 7.51 -7.25 -9.57
N ARG A 60 6.57 -7.74 -10.39
CA ARG A 60 5.33 -7.07 -10.73
C ARG A 60 4.14 -7.99 -10.55
N GLU A 61 3.03 -7.39 -10.19
CA GLU A 61 1.73 -8.06 -10.06
C GLU A 61 0.75 -7.49 -11.09
N ILE A 62 -0.13 -8.36 -11.60
CA ILE A 62 -1.24 -7.93 -12.43
C ILE A 62 -2.36 -7.32 -11.58
N VAL A 63 -2.73 -6.08 -11.91
CA VAL A 63 -3.91 -5.39 -11.38
C VAL A 63 -4.96 -5.30 -12.49
N GLY A 64 -6.17 -5.77 -12.21
CA GLY A 64 -7.24 -5.93 -13.19
C GLY A 64 -7.35 -7.37 -13.74
N PRO A 65 -8.13 -7.58 -14.82
CA PRO A 65 -8.39 -8.92 -15.37
C PRO A 65 -7.10 -9.60 -15.83
N LYS A 66 -6.78 -10.75 -15.24
CA LYS A 66 -5.60 -11.55 -15.62
C LYS A 66 -5.82 -12.35 -16.91
N VAL A 67 -7.04 -12.84 -17.11
CA VAL A 67 -7.43 -13.61 -18.28
C VAL A 67 -8.53 -12.85 -19.01
N ARG A 68 -8.45 -12.82 -20.33
CA ARG A 68 -9.53 -12.29 -21.18
C ARG A 68 -9.98 -13.34 -22.17
N LYS A 69 -11.29 -13.43 -22.35
CA LYS A 69 -11.94 -14.37 -23.27
C LYS A 69 -12.59 -13.61 -24.43
N CYS A 70 -12.43 -14.10 -25.65
CA CYS A 70 -13.08 -13.55 -26.82
C CYS A 70 -14.57 -13.97 -26.83
N LEU A 71 -15.47 -12.99 -26.90
CA LEU A 71 -16.91 -13.20 -26.86
C LEU A 71 -17.50 -13.27 -28.28
N PRO A 72 -18.67 -13.90 -28.47
CA PRO A 72 -19.33 -14.00 -29.78
C PRO A 72 -19.69 -12.66 -30.44
N ASN A 73 -19.74 -11.58 -29.66
CA ASN A 73 -19.96 -10.22 -30.17
C ASN A 73 -18.68 -9.58 -30.74
N GLY A 74 -17.55 -10.29 -30.78
CA GLY A 74 -16.26 -9.81 -31.28
C GLY A 74 -15.47 -8.95 -30.29
N THR A 75 -15.87 -8.90 -29.01
CA THR A 75 -15.13 -8.16 -27.98
C THR A 75 -14.54 -9.07 -26.91
N TRP A 76 -13.50 -8.60 -26.22
CA TRP A 76 -12.93 -9.32 -25.09
C TRP A 76 -13.73 -9.06 -23.81
N THR A 77 -13.66 -10.00 -22.86
CA THR A 77 -14.24 -9.79 -21.52
C THR A 77 -13.59 -8.61 -20.80
N GLU A 78 -14.40 -7.88 -20.02
CA GLU A 78 -13.94 -6.83 -19.10
C GLU A 78 -13.06 -5.73 -19.73
N MET A 79 -13.35 -5.35 -20.98
CA MET A 79 -12.63 -4.27 -21.68
C MET A 79 -12.59 -2.94 -20.91
N GLY A 80 -13.59 -2.67 -20.06
CA GLY A 80 -13.65 -1.47 -19.22
C GLY A 80 -12.62 -1.42 -18.08
N HIS A 81 -11.99 -2.54 -17.71
CA HIS A 81 -10.97 -2.61 -16.66
C HIS A 81 -9.59 -2.86 -17.27
N ALA A 82 -8.70 -1.88 -17.17
CA ALA A 82 -7.34 -2.00 -17.72
C ALA A 82 -6.49 -2.99 -16.91
N SER A 83 -5.92 -3.97 -17.60
CA SER A 83 -4.95 -4.92 -17.06
C SER A 83 -3.55 -4.28 -17.03
N ARG A 84 -2.99 -4.05 -15.85
CA ARG A 84 -1.71 -3.35 -15.66
C ARG A 84 -0.74 -4.15 -14.80
N CYS A 85 0.52 -4.23 -15.24
CA CYS A 85 1.60 -4.83 -14.46
C CYS A 85 2.29 -3.78 -13.58
N LEU A 86 1.96 -3.74 -12.29
CA LEU A 86 2.51 -2.77 -11.35
C LEU A 86 3.61 -3.40 -10.50
N ARG A 87 4.64 -2.63 -10.14
CA ARG A 87 5.70 -3.12 -9.24
C ARG A 87 5.13 -3.40 -7.85
N THR A 88 5.61 -4.48 -7.26
CA THR A 88 5.27 -4.85 -5.88
C THR A 88 6.23 -4.22 -4.88
N CYS A 89 5.75 -3.89 -3.69
CA CYS A 89 6.58 -3.44 -2.57
C CYS A 89 6.82 -4.56 -1.54
N PRO A 90 7.88 -4.45 -0.72
CA PRO A 90 8.15 -5.42 0.36
C PRO A 90 6.98 -5.55 1.35
N LYS A 91 6.57 -6.80 1.64
CA LYS A 91 5.45 -7.08 2.57
C LYS A 91 5.77 -6.77 4.03
N ILE A 92 7.03 -6.51 4.38
CA ILE A 92 7.48 -6.21 5.76
C ILE A 92 6.78 -4.99 6.38
N HIS A 93 6.28 -4.07 5.54
CA HIS A 93 5.53 -2.88 5.95
C HIS A 93 4.06 -3.16 6.28
N LEU A 94 3.57 -4.38 6.02
CA LEU A 94 2.18 -4.79 6.30
C LEU A 94 1.99 -5.31 7.73
N SER A 95 3.05 -5.35 8.53
CA SER A 95 2.98 -5.66 9.95
C SER A 95 3.78 -4.64 10.73
N LEU A 96 3.35 -4.34 11.96
CA LEU A 96 4.02 -3.45 12.89
C LEU A 96 4.05 -4.11 14.26
N GLU A 97 5.21 -4.12 14.90
CA GLU A 97 5.34 -4.66 16.26
C GLU A 97 4.83 -3.64 17.27
N ASN A 98 4.14 -4.10 18.32
CA ASN A 98 3.48 -3.25 19.31
C ASN A 98 2.52 -2.21 18.69
N GLY A 99 1.93 -2.57 17.55
CA GLY A 99 1.02 -1.72 16.81
C GLY A 99 0.29 -2.48 15.70
N GLN A 100 -0.31 -1.71 14.81
CA GLN A 100 -1.12 -2.16 13.68
C GLN A 100 -0.68 -1.42 12.43
N ALA A 101 -0.51 -2.18 11.35
CA ALA A 101 -0.28 -1.66 10.00
C ALA A 101 -1.55 -1.87 9.19
N VAL A 102 -2.13 -0.78 8.70
CA VAL A 102 -3.44 -0.74 8.08
C VAL A 102 -3.29 -0.38 6.61
N PRO A 103 -3.17 -1.37 5.70
CA PRO A 103 -3.04 -1.11 4.26
C PRO A 103 -4.36 -0.59 3.66
N ARG A 104 -4.22 0.25 2.63
CA ARG A 104 -5.29 0.83 1.82
C ARG A 104 -4.89 0.79 0.34
N GLY A 105 -5.88 0.60 -0.52
CA GLY A 105 -5.63 0.43 -1.96
C GLY A 105 -4.81 -0.83 -2.26
N MET A 106 -5.04 -1.90 -1.49
CA MET A 106 -4.39 -3.20 -1.65
C MET A 106 -5.47 -4.28 -1.78
N GLU A 107 -5.36 -5.12 -2.80
CA GLU A 107 -6.25 -6.27 -3.00
C GLU A 107 -5.61 -7.55 -2.48
N ARG A 108 -4.45 -7.94 -3.04
CA ARG A 108 -3.71 -9.16 -2.67
C ARG A 108 -2.29 -8.90 -2.21
N VAL A 109 -1.57 -8.05 -2.93
CA VAL A 109 -0.18 -7.68 -2.65
C VAL A 109 -0.01 -6.16 -2.74
N PRO A 110 0.92 -5.56 -1.98
CA PRO A 110 1.15 -4.12 -2.05
C PRO A 110 1.81 -3.79 -3.38
N VAL A 111 1.15 -2.96 -4.17
CA VAL A 111 1.59 -2.50 -5.49
C VAL A 111 1.67 -0.98 -5.52
N GLU A 112 2.22 -0.42 -6.59
CA GLU A 112 2.22 1.02 -6.82
C GLU A 112 0.84 1.65 -6.51
N GLY A 113 0.82 2.66 -5.63
CA GLY A 113 -0.39 3.35 -5.19
C GLY A 113 -1.03 2.78 -3.92
N THR A 114 -0.63 1.58 -3.47
CA THR A 114 -0.96 1.10 -2.13
C THR A 114 -0.30 1.98 -1.08
N TRP A 115 -0.99 2.26 0.03
CA TRP A 115 -0.40 2.95 1.16
C TRP A 115 -0.81 2.32 2.48
N VAL A 116 -0.02 2.52 3.52
CA VAL A 116 -0.22 1.91 4.85
C VAL A 116 -0.24 3.01 5.90
N GLU A 117 -1.24 2.95 6.78
CA GLU A 117 -1.32 3.75 8.01
C GLU A 117 -0.87 2.92 9.21
N TYR A 118 -0.06 3.53 10.07
CA TYR A 118 0.51 2.88 11.25
C TYR A 118 -0.09 3.45 12.52
N HIS A 119 -0.48 2.55 13.43
CA HIS A 119 -1.03 2.89 14.74
C HIS A 119 -0.31 2.06 15.80
N CYS A 120 0.17 2.68 16.88
CA CYS A 120 0.74 1.92 17.98
C CYS A 120 -0.33 1.44 18.95
N ASN A 121 -0.05 0.35 19.66
CA ASN A 121 -0.88 -0.12 20.75
C ASN A 121 -0.85 0.88 21.92
N PRO A 122 -1.85 0.89 22.80
CA PRO A 122 -1.84 1.73 24.00
C PRO A 122 -0.55 1.54 24.83
N GLY A 123 0.02 2.64 25.31
CA GLY A 123 1.30 2.64 26.03
C GLY A 123 2.54 2.58 25.13
N PHE A 124 2.37 2.74 23.81
CA PHE A 124 3.46 2.89 22.85
C PHE A 124 3.28 4.14 22.00
N ARG A 125 4.38 4.83 21.73
CA ARG A 125 4.46 6.01 20.86
C ARG A 125 5.07 5.62 19.52
N LEU A 126 4.49 6.12 18.44
CA LEU A 126 5.01 5.92 17.09
C LEU A 126 6.24 6.79 16.85
N VAL A 127 7.32 6.16 16.38
CA VAL A 127 8.56 6.81 15.95
C VAL A 127 8.75 6.60 14.45
N GLY A 128 8.79 7.70 13.72
CA GLY A 128 8.86 7.72 12.26
C GLY A 128 7.54 8.16 11.62
N SER A 129 7.37 7.85 10.32
CA SER A 129 6.21 8.30 9.55
C SER A 129 4.98 7.42 9.83
N ALA A 130 3.86 8.05 10.19
CA ALA A 130 2.57 7.38 10.38
C ALA A 130 1.94 6.81 9.09
N ARG A 131 2.44 7.24 7.92
CA ARG A 131 1.98 6.74 6.63
C ARG A 131 3.17 6.49 5.70
N SER A 132 3.11 5.38 4.96
CA SER A 132 4.07 5.09 3.89
C SER A 132 3.35 4.62 2.62
N ASN A 133 3.83 5.05 1.46
CA ASN A 133 3.21 4.75 0.15
C ASN A 133 4.14 3.86 -0.68
N CYS A 134 3.59 2.86 -1.37
CA CYS A 134 4.31 2.06 -2.33
C CYS A 134 4.51 2.84 -3.63
N THR A 135 5.77 3.11 -3.96
CA THR A 135 6.17 3.96 -5.08
C THR A 135 6.28 3.19 -6.39
N LYS A 136 6.39 3.93 -7.50
CA LYS A 136 6.63 3.41 -8.87
C LYS A 136 7.89 2.55 -9.00
N VAL A 137 8.86 2.69 -8.09
CA VAL A 137 10.11 1.93 -8.11
C VAL A 137 10.02 0.61 -7.33
N GLY A 138 8.89 0.33 -6.67
CA GLY A 138 8.71 -0.89 -5.88
C GLY A 138 9.28 -0.79 -4.45
N SER A 139 9.48 0.43 -3.95
CA SER A 139 9.88 0.69 -2.57
C SER A 139 8.86 1.55 -1.84
N TRP A 140 8.84 1.44 -0.51
CA TRP A 140 8.03 2.29 0.34
C TRP A 140 8.65 3.69 0.47
N SER A 141 7.82 4.73 0.47
CA SER A 141 8.26 6.13 0.50
C SER A 141 8.98 6.50 1.79
N PHE A 142 8.61 5.86 2.90
CA PHE A 142 9.25 6.01 4.20
C PHE A 142 9.61 4.63 4.77
N PRO A 143 10.70 4.54 5.57
CA PRO A 143 11.05 3.32 6.28
C PRO A 143 9.94 2.93 7.26
N LYS A 144 9.94 1.65 7.65
CA LYS A 144 8.95 1.12 8.60
C LYS A 144 9.14 1.82 9.96
N PRO A 145 8.07 2.41 10.55
CA PRO A 145 8.18 3.05 11.85
C PRO A 145 8.31 2.01 12.98
N ILE A 146 8.63 2.50 14.17
CA ILE A 146 8.77 1.68 15.38
C ILE A 146 7.77 2.19 16.43
N CYS A 147 7.17 1.28 17.18
CA CYS A 147 6.40 1.60 18.37
C CYS A 147 7.28 1.44 19.60
N GLU A 148 7.67 2.55 20.21
CA GLU A 148 8.48 2.57 21.43
C GLU A 148 7.56 2.66 22.63
N ARG A 149 7.86 1.92 23.71
CA ARG A 149 7.08 2.00 24.95
C ARG A 149 7.12 3.44 25.46
N GLU A 150 5.97 4.03 25.66
CA GLU A 150 5.84 5.30 26.35
C GLU A 150 6.29 5.04 27.78
N SER A 151 7.48 5.53 28.15
CA SER A 151 7.92 5.54 29.54
C SER A 151 6.92 6.40 30.27
N GLY A 152 5.90 5.77 30.87
CA GLY A 152 4.94 6.49 31.69
C GLY A 152 5.72 7.30 32.68
N SER A 153 5.53 8.62 32.66
CA SER A 153 5.97 9.50 33.74
C SER A 153 5.24 9.03 34.98
N VAL A 154 5.78 8.04 35.69
CA VAL A 154 5.28 7.66 37.01
C VAL A 154 5.68 8.83 37.89
N CYS A 155 4.71 9.64 38.29
CA CYS A 155 4.87 10.53 39.43
C CYS A 155 5.02 9.62 40.66
N VAL A 156 6.25 9.17 40.94
CA VAL A 156 6.57 8.50 42.19
C VAL A 156 6.56 9.59 43.26
N GLY A 157 5.40 9.81 43.87
CA GLY A 157 5.33 10.59 45.09
C GLY A 157 6.17 9.88 46.14
N LEU A 158 7.32 10.46 46.50
CA LEU A 158 8.12 10.04 47.64
C LEU A 158 7.43 10.48 48.93
N TRP A 159 6.31 9.87 49.30
CA TRP A 159 5.84 9.92 50.69
C TRP A 159 5.16 8.62 51.06
N GLY A 160 5.85 7.88 51.94
CA GLY A 160 5.30 7.15 53.09
C GLY A 160 4.27 6.06 52.81
N GLU A 161 4.55 4.86 53.29
CA GLU A 161 3.59 3.76 53.38
C GLU A 161 2.26 4.21 53.98
N GLY A 162 1.17 4.09 53.21
CA GLY A 162 -0.19 4.41 53.63
C GLY A 162 -1.22 3.72 52.72
N PRO A 163 -2.35 3.24 53.26
CA PRO A 163 -3.28 2.41 52.49
C PRO A 163 -4.03 3.20 51.42
N VAL A 164 -4.35 2.52 50.32
CA VAL A 164 -5.09 3.02 49.15
C VAL A 164 -6.42 3.65 49.57
N GLY A 165 -6.59 4.95 49.33
CA GLY A 165 -7.85 5.65 49.56
C GLY A 165 -7.87 7.09 49.03
N GLN A 166 -8.56 7.30 47.90
CA GLN A 166 -9.33 8.49 47.49
C GLN A 166 -8.76 9.90 47.78
N GLY A 167 -8.31 10.62 46.74
CA GLY A 167 -8.18 12.08 46.79
C GLY A 167 -7.42 12.73 45.61
N PRO A 168 -7.70 14.00 45.26
CA PRO A 168 -7.66 14.51 43.88
C PRO A 168 -6.42 15.39 43.56
N TRP A 169 -5.99 15.35 42.30
CA TRP A 169 -5.30 16.38 41.48
C TRP A 169 -4.11 17.17 42.06
N GLY A 170 -3.04 17.19 41.26
CA GLY A 170 -1.79 17.89 41.52
C GLY A 170 -1.94 19.39 41.80
N GLY A 171 -1.18 19.83 42.79
CA GLY A 171 -0.92 21.25 43.06
C GLY A 171 0.37 21.75 42.39
N PRO A 172 0.58 23.08 42.36
CA PRO A 172 1.83 23.68 41.88
C PRO A 172 3.01 23.24 42.75
N GLY A 173 4.05 22.68 42.12
CA GLY A 173 5.22 22.08 42.79
C GLY A 173 5.45 20.59 42.53
N SER A 174 4.66 19.99 41.64
CA SER A 174 4.84 18.59 41.21
C SER A 174 6.13 18.45 40.38
N VAL A 175 7.13 17.70 40.87
CA VAL A 175 8.37 17.39 40.13
C VAL A 175 8.21 16.04 39.43
N CYS A 176 8.29 16.04 38.10
CA CYS A 176 8.37 14.81 37.30
C CYS A 176 9.83 14.36 37.23
N GLY A 177 10.20 13.34 38.00
CA GLY A 177 11.50 12.67 37.87
C GLY A 177 11.44 11.60 36.77
N GLY A 178 12.30 11.69 35.75
CA GLY A 178 12.49 10.62 34.79
C GLY A 178 13.45 9.56 35.33
N LEU A 179 13.10 8.29 35.23
CA LEU A 179 14.03 7.18 35.50
C LEU A 179 14.98 7.04 34.29
N TRP A 180 16.17 7.62 34.39
CA TRP A 180 17.28 7.23 33.54
C TRP A 180 18.08 6.15 34.26
N GLY A 181 18.60 5.19 33.49
CA GLY A 181 19.23 3.95 33.99
C GLY A 181 20.16 4.17 35.18
N GLU A 182 20.10 3.22 36.11
CA GLU A 182 20.97 3.06 37.28
C GLU A 182 21.44 4.36 37.96
N GLY A 183 20.59 4.91 38.84
CA GLY A 183 21.07 5.50 40.09
C GLY A 183 21.25 7.01 40.22
N TYR A 184 20.83 7.86 39.27
CA TYR A 184 21.00 9.32 39.39
C TYR A 184 19.70 10.12 39.29
N VAL A 185 19.46 11.03 40.25
CA VAL A 185 18.34 11.97 40.30
C VAL A 185 18.85 13.39 40.14
N GLY A 186 18.51 14.06 39.05
CA GLY A 186 18.73 15.51 38.90
C GLY A 186 17.60 16.29 39.56
N GLN A 187 17.93 17.25 40.42
CA GLN A 187 16.96 18.19 41.01
C GLN A 187 17.12 19.57 40.36
N GLY A 188 16.07 20.07 39.69
CA GLY A 188 16.02 21.43 39.17
C GLY A 188 14.64 21.81 38.61
N PRO A 189 14.22 23.08 38.71
CA PRO A 189 12.97 23.55 38.10
C PRO A 189 13.08 23.59 36.56
N PHE A 190 11.99 23.25 35.88
CA PHE A 190 11.90 23.25 34.42
C PHE A 190 12.24 24.63 33.83
N GLY A 191 13.23 24.70 32.92
CA GLY A 191 13.52 25.89 32.11
C GLY A 191 14.82 26.66 32.43
N SER A 192 15.68 26.16 33.31
CA SER A 192 17.01 26.78 33.56
C SER A 192 18.13 25.97 32.89
N PRO A 193 19.14 26.58 32.26
CA PRO A 193 20.23 25.89 31.56
C PRO A 193 21.27 25.20 32.47
N GLU A 194 21.04 25.17 33.79
CA GLU A 194 21.98 24.58 34.76
C GLU A 194 21.40 23.30 35.37
N SER A 195 21.27 22.25 34.55
CA SER A 195 21.18 20.88 35.08
C SER A 195 22.59 20.44 35.49
N MET A 196 23.00 20.77 36.72
CA MET A 196 24.26 20.25 37.27
C MET A 196 24.13 18.75 37.51
N CYS A 197 24.88 17.97 36.73
CA CYS A 197 25.12 16.55 37.00
C CYS A 197 25.99 16.44 38.26
N GLY A 198 25.36 16.07 39.39
CA GLY A 198 26.07 15.66 40.60
C GLY A 198 26.08 14.13 40.68
N GLY A 199 27.25 13.53 40.47
CA GLY A 199 27.47 12.09 40.68
C GLY A 199 27.57 11.74 42.17
N LEU A 200 27.34 10.47 42.47
CA LEU A 200 27.76 9.80 43.70
C LEU A 200 29.13 9.16 43.46
#